data_AF-M1YY94-F1
#
_entry.id   AF-M1YY94-F1
#
_cell.length_a   1.000
_cell.length_b   1.000
_cell.length_c   1.000
_cell.angle_alpha   90.00
_cell.angle_beta   90.00
_cell.angle_gamma   90.00
#
_symmetry.space_group_name_H-M   'P 1'
#
loop_
_entity.id
_entity.type
_entity.pdbx_description
1 polymer ?
#
loop_
_entity_poly.entity_id
_entity_poly.type
_entity_poly.pdbx_seq_one_letter_code
_entity_poly.pdbx_strand_id
1 'polypeptide(L)'
;MNWIKNGTGLMVALVSWCFLGLSAGHAEIDPQKERDIRKLLRVSGIYQQLDYMKDGVLDAYGTMIASSYPKVPDAFWKEYYGLVGDEEMKDLIDRVVPVYDSHMSHEVIKKLIGMFENPFWEEWKQKMPIISREAGLAGNEWSHELVKSDAFRNQVDALIGKYKLETLNSNKTPPPASME
;
A
#
# COMPACT_ATOMS: atom_id res chain seq x y z
N MET A 1 -4.55 26.52 4.58
CA MET A 1 -3.72 25.62 5.40
C MET A 1 -3.53 24.36 4.57
N ASN A 2 -2.39 24.25 3.91
CA ASN A 2 -2.07 23.23 2.92
C ASN A 2 -1.53 21.95 3.58
N TRP A 3 -2.39 21.08 4.08
CA TRP A 3 -2.00 19.72 4.43
C TRP A 3 -3.04 18.77 3.84
N ILE A 4 -2.57 17.70 3.18
CA ILE A 4 -3.32 16.74 2.35
C ILE A 4 -3.48 17.16 0.88
N LYS A 5 -2.34 17.39 0.22
CA LYS A 5 -2.13 16.87 -1.14
C LYS A 5 -0.77 16.18 -1.11
N ASN A 6 -0.69 14.99 -1.72
CA ASN A 6 0.49 14.10 -1.84
C ASN A 6 0.45 12.89 -0.87
N GLY A 7 -0.47 11.97 -1.14
CA GLY A 7 -0.48 10.59 -0.62
C GLY A 7 -0.19 9.55 -1.71
N THR A 8 0.32 9.96 -2.87
CA THR A 8 0.77 9.09 -3.94
C THR A 8 1.96 9.73 -4.66
N GLY A 9 3.08 9.00 -4.69
CA GLY A 9 4.14 9.16 -5.68
C GLY A 9 5.24 10.16 -5.35
N LEU A 10 6.43 9.64 -5.06
CA LEU A 10 7.73 10.01 -5.67
C LEU A 10 8.73 8.91 -5.24
N MET A 11 9.02 7.98 -6.15
CA MET A 11 10.19 8.00 -7.05
C MET A 11 11.50 7.83 -6.26
N VAL A 12 12.16 6.68 -6.38
CA VAL A 12 13.10 6.33 -7.47
C VAL A 12 14.27 7.32 -7.52
N ALA A 13 15.48 6.76 -7.55
CA ALA A 13 16.82 7.39 -7.59
C ALA A 13 17.42 7.56 -6.17
N LEU A 14 18.57 7.00 -5.77
CA LEU A 14 19.75 6.39 -6.40
C LEU A 14 20.36 5.47 -5.32
N VAL A 15 21.09 4.39 -5.59
CA VAL A 15 22.35 4.40 -6.32
C VAL A 15 22.57 3.01 -6.91
N SER A 16 22.56 2.94 -8.24
CA SER A 16 23.42 2.02 -8.99
C SER A 16 24.87 2.29 -8.56
N TRP A 17 25.37 1.53 -7.58
CA TRP A 17 26.80 1.48 -7.29
C TRP A 17 27.29 0.10 -7.72
N CYS A 18 28.01 0.09 -8.84
CA CYS A 18 29.00 -0.92 -9.19
C CYS A 18 28.69 -2.38 -8.78
N PHE A 19 27.96 -3.10 -9.62
CA PHE A 19 28.32 -4.51 -9.85
C PHE A 19 29.61 -4.55 -10.69
N LEU A 20 30.71 -4.07 -10.10
CA LEU A 20 32.02 -4.62 -10.40
C LEU A 20 32.08 -5.92 -9.61
N GLY A 21 32.13 -7.03 -10.35
CA GLY A 21 32.07 -8.37 -9.80
C GLY A 21 33.13 -8.59 -8.72
N LEU A 22 32.67 -8.65 -7.47
CA LEU A 22 33.12 -9.71 -6.59
C LEU A 22 32.14 -10.85 -6.80
N SER A 23 32.59 -11.91 -7.46
CA SER A 23 32.06 -13.24 -7.16
C SER A 23 32.46 -13.55 -5.71
N ALA A 24 31.80 -12.92 -4.76
CA ALA A 24 31.65 -13.51 -3.44
C ALA A 24 30.96 -14.85 -3.73
N GLY A 25 31.66 -15.95 -3.47
CA GLY A 25 31.01 -17.26 -3.49
C GLY A 25 29.72 -17.11 -2.70
N HIS A 26 28.58 -17.50 -3.30
CA HIS A 26 27.32 -17.51 -2.57
C HIS A 26 27.56 -18.38 -1.35
N ALA A 27 27.71 -17.75 -0.19
CA ALA A 27 27.68 -18.47 1.05
C ALA A 27 26.32 -19.16 1.06
N GLU A 28 26.34 -20.48 1.09
CA GLU A 28 25.12 -21.27 1.17
C GLU A 28 24.34 -20.79 2.39
N ILE A 29 23.07 -20.44 2.20
CA ILE A 29 22.22 -19.92 3.27
C ILE A 29 22.15 -21.00 4.35
N ASP A 30 22.32 -20.62 5.62
CA ASP A 30 22.13 -21.56 6.72
C ASP A 30 20.73 -22.21 6.60
N PRO A 31 20.63 -23.55 6.55
CA PRO A 31 19.35 -24.20 6.29
C PRO A 31 18.27 -23.91 7.33
N GLN A 32 18.65 -23.59 8.57
CA GLN A 32 17.69 -23.20 9.60
C GLN A 32 17.22 -21.75 9.38
N LYS A 33 18.12 -20.85 9.05
CA LYS A 33 17.80 -19.47 8.69
C LYS A 33 16.91 -19.41 7.46
N GLU A 34 17.17 -20.20 6.43
CA GLU A 34 16.29 -20.31 5.26
C GLU A 34 14.86 -20.72 5.66
N ARG A 35 14.72 -21.79 6.45
CA ARG A 35 13.40 -22.26 6.92
C ARG A 35 12.67 -21.17 7.69
N ASP A 36 13.38 -20.45 8.56
CA ASP A 36 12.81 -19.37 9.36
C ASP A 36 12.45 -18.15 8.48
N ILE A 37 13.24 -17.82 7.46
CA ILE A 37 12.87 -16.78 6.47
C ILE A 37 11.58 -17.18 5.76
N ARG A 38 11.47 -18.40 5.24
CA ARG A 38 10.25 -18.87 4.57
C ARG A 38 9.04 -18.83 5.51
N LYS A 39 9.24 -19.18 6.79
CA LYS A 39 8.22 -19.06 7.83
C LYS A 39 7.82 -17.59 8.03
N LEU A 40 8.79 -16.69 8.19
CA LEU A 40 8.56 -15.25 8.32
C LEU A 40 7.69 -14.71 7.17
N LEU A 41 8.05 -15.00 5.92
CA LEU A 41 7.30 -14.56 4.75
C LEU A 41 5.84 -15.04 4.76
N ARG A 42 5.58 -16.24 5.30
CA ARG A 42 4.23 -16.78 5.44
C ARG A 42 3.45 -16.06 6.55
N VAL A 43 4.02 -15.96 7.75
CA VAL A 43 3.30 -15.40 8.92
C VAL A 43 3.14 -13.88 8.86
N SER A 44 4.02 -13.19 8.12
CA SER A 44 3.92 -11.75 7.90
C SER A 44 2.87 -11.34 6.87
N GLY A 45 2.33 -12.30 6.09
CA GLY A 45 1.36 -12.02 5.04
C GLY A 45 1.97 -11.78 3.65
N ILE A 46 3.29 -11.93 3.49
CA ILE A 46 3.96 -11.65 2.21
C ILE A 46 3.55 -12.66 1.14
N TYR A 47 3.30 -13.92 1.49
CA TYR A 47 2.83 -14.92 0.52
C TYR A 47 1.52 -14.48 -0.14
N GLN A 48 0.55 -14.02 0.67
CA GLN A 48 -0.73 -13.50 0.18
C GLN A 48 -0.52 -12.25 -0.68
N GLN A 49 0.41 -11.36 -0.31
CA GLN A 49 0.74 -10.19 -1.12
C GLN A 49 1.32 -10.57 -2.49
N LEU A 50 2.15 -11.61 -2.55
CA LEU A 50 2.70 -12.11 -3.81
C LEU A 50 1.63 -12.81 -4.65
N ASP A 51 0.68 -13.51 -4.04
CA ASP A 51 -0.50 -14.06 -4.73
C ASP A 51 -1.36 -12.94 -5.35
N TYR A 52 -1.64 -11.87 -4.61
CA TYR A 52 -2.35 -10.71 -5.17
C TYR A 52 -1.58 -10.04 -6.31
N MET A 53 -0.25 -10.00 -6.22
CA MET A 53 0.59 -9.48 -7.31
C MET A 53 0.50 -10.37 -8.55
N LYS A 54 0.55 -11.69 -8.37
CA LYS A 54 0.34 -12.67 -9.45
C LYS A 54 -1.00 -12.43 -10.14
N ASP A 55 -2.08 -12.35 -9.37
CA ASP A 55 -3.43 -12.13 -9.90
C ASP A 55 -3.49 -10.82 -10.69
N GLY A 56 -2.89 -9.74 -10.17
CA GLY A 56 -2.81 -8.47 -10.89
C GLY A 56 -2.03 -8.53 -12.21
N VAL A 57 -0.96 -9.32 -12.30
CA VAL A 57 -0.22 -9.54 -13.56
C VAL A 57 -1.08 -10.32 -14.57
N LEU A 58 -1.77 -11.36 -14.12
CA LEU A 58 -2.68 -12.15 -14.95
C LEU A 58 -3.87 -11.30 -15.43
N ASP A 59 -4.50 -10.52 -14.56
CA ASP A 59 -5.61 -9.65 -14.93
C ASP A 59 -5.20 -8.60 -15.97
N ALA A 60 -4.03 -7.99 -15.79
CA ALA A 60 -3.51 -6.97 -16.70
C ALA A 60 -3.25 -7.54 -18.10
N TYR A 61 -2.61 -8.71 -18.18
CA TYR A 61 -2.32 -9.35 -19.46
C TYR A 61 -3.57 -9.99 -20.08
N GLY A 62 -4.46 -10.56 -19.26
CA GLY A 62 -5.78 -11.03 -19.67
C GLY A 62 -6.63 -9.93 -20.29
N THR A 63 -6.61 -8.72 -19.73
CA THR A 63 -7.26 -7.54 -20.32
C THR A 63 -6.75 -7.22 -21.72
N MET A 64 -5.45 -7.34 -21.96
CA MET A 64 -4.84 -7.13 -23.28
C MET A 64 -5.31 -8.20 -24.29
N ILE A 65 -5.42 -9.46 -23.86
CA ILE A 65 -5.95 -10.56 -24.67
C ILE A 65 -7.41 -10.29 -25.03
N ALA A 66 -8.27 -10.01 -24.03
CA ALA A 66 -9.69 -9.74 -24.26
C ALA A 66 -9.93 -8.55 -25.21
N SER A 67 -9.07 -7.52 -25.14
CA SER A 67 -9.12 -6.37 -26.04
C SER A 67 -8.73 -6.71 -27.48
N SER A 68 -7.81 -7.65 -27.67
CA SER A 68 -7.32 -8.08 -28.99
C SER A 68 -8.24 -9.15 -29.61
N TYR A 69 -8.94 -9.91 -28.79
CA TYR A 69 -9.78 -11.04 -29.19
C TYR A 69 -11.19 -10.91 -28.58
N PRO A 70 -12.18 -10.37 -29.31
CA PRO A 70 -13.50 -10.07 -28.74
C PRO A 70 -14.36 -11.29 -28.33
N LYS A 71 -13.96 -12.51 -28.70
CA LYS A 71 -14.71 -13.76 -28.46
C LYS A 71 -13.80 -14.85 -27.91
N VAL A 72 -13.27 -14.64 -26.71
CA VAL A 72 -12.50 -15.65 -25.98
C VAL A 72 -13.46 -16.57 -25.23
N PRO A 73 -13.37 -17.91 -25.37
CA PRO A 73 -14.22 -18.84 -24.63
C PRO A 73 -13.81 -18.95 -23.16
N ASP A 74 -14.76 -19.22 -22.26
CA ASP A 74 -14.48 -19.36 -20.81
C ASP A 74 -13.43 -20.41 -20.48
N ALA A 75 -13.34 -21.48 -21.28
CA ALA A 75 -12.33 -22.53 -21.12
C ALA A 75 -10.90 -21.98 -21.20
N PHE A 76 -10.67 -20.98 -22.07
CA PHE A 76 -9.37 -20.32 -22.15
C PHE A 76 -9.01 -19.62 -20.85
N TRP A 77 -9.96 -18.86 -20.26
CA TRP A 77 -9.70 -18.14 -19.01
C TRP A 77 -9.38 -19.09 -17.86
N LYS A 78 -10.05 -20.24 -17.80
CA LYS A 78 -9.74 -21.26 -16.81
C LYS A 78 -8.31 -21.77 -16.92
N GLU A 79 -7.84 -22.07 -18.12
CA GLU A 79 -6.45 -22.51 -18.35
C GLU A 79 -5.46 -21.37 -18.10
N TYR A 80 -5.81 -20.16 -18.54
CA TYR A 80 -4.99 -18.95 -18.40
C TYR A 80 -4.66 -18.61 -16.93
N TYR A 81 -5.66 -18.57 -16.05
CA TYR A 81 -5.42 -18.34 -14.62
C TYR A 81 -4.70 -19.51 -13.93
N GLY A 82 -4.62 -20.67 -14.59
CA GLY A 82 -3.84 -21.81 -14.14
C GLY A 82 -2.36 -21.78 -14.59
N LEU A 83 -1.94 -20.81 -15.41
CA LEU A 83 -0.57 -20.74 -15.95
C LEU A 83 0.49 -20.37 -14.91
N VAL A 84 0.10 -19.71 -13.83
CA VAL A 84 1.01 -19.36 -12.73
C VAL A 84 0.55 -20.11 -11.49
N GLY A 85 1.20 -21.25 -11.26
CA GLY A 85 0.89 -22.17 -10.18
C GLY A 85 1.95 -22.17 -9.09
N ASP A 86 2.00 -23.26 -8.35
CA ASP A 86 2.88 -23.41 -7.19
C ASP A 86 4.37 -23.37 -7.57
N GLU A 87 4.74 -23.83 -8.77
CA GLU A 87 6.14 -23.84 -9.24
C GLU A 87 6.66 -22.42 -9.50
N GLU A 88 5.93 -21.60 -10.24
CA GLU A 88 6.30 -20.21 -10.49
C GLU A 88 6.33 -19.39 -9.20
N MET A 89 5.39 -19.64 -8.30
CA MET A 89 5.37 -19.00 -6.99
C MET A 89 6.55 -19.44 -6.13
N LYS A 90 6.91 -20.73 -6.17
CA LYS A 90 8.10 -21.23 -5.51
C LYS A 90 9.36 -20.55 -6.05
N ASP A 91 9.49 -20.43 -7.36
CA ASP A 91 10.61 -19.75 -8.01
C ASP A 91 10.72 -18.28 -7.57
N LEU A 92 9.58 -17.59 -7.44
CA LEU A 92 9.55 -16.23 -6.91
C LEU A 92 10.02 -16.17 -5.45
N ILE A 93 9.53 -17.07 -4.59
CA ILE A 93 9.96 -17.14 -3.19
C ILE A 93 11.46 -17.43 -3.09
N ASP A 94 11.97 -18.35 -3.91
CA ASP A 94 13.39 -18.72 -3.93
C ASP A 94 14.29 -17.53 -4.32
N ARG A 95 13.78 -16.55 -5.06
CA ARG A 95 14.47 -15.27 -5.34
C ARG A 95 14.36 -14.27 -4.20
N VAL A 96 13.29 -14.30 -3.42
CA VAL A 96 13.06 -13.38 -2.28
C VAL A 96 13.87 -13.80 -1.06
N VAL A 97 14.00 -15.10 -0.80
CA VAL A 97 14.70 -15.65 0.38
C VAL A 97 16.12 -15.08 0.56
N PRO A 98 17.00 -15.07 -0.47
CA PRO A 98 18.35 -14.53 -0.33
C PRO A 98 18.41 -13.05 0.03
N VAL A 99 17.38 -12.26 -0.34
CA VAL A 99 17.29 -10.84 0.01
C VAL A 99 17.10 -10.67 1.53
N TYR A 100 16.30 -11.52 2.15
CA TYR A 100 16.16 -11.51 3.61
C TYR A 100 17.41 -12.02 4.31
N ASP A 101 18.04 -13.07 3.75
CA ASP A 101 19.27 -13.63 4.29
C ASP A 101 20.41 -12.59 4.34
N SER A 102 20.58 -11.81 3.27
CA SER A 102 21.64 -10.81 3.15
C SER A 102 21.44 -9.58 4.04
N HIS A 103 20.21 -9.26 4.40
CA HIS A 103 19.88 -8.02 5.12
C HIS A 103 19.46 -8.20 6.57
N MET A 104 19.18 -9.43 7.02
CA MET A 104 18.73 -9.69 8.38
C MET A 104 19.52 -10.80 9.06
N SER A 105 19.83 -10.60 10.34
CA SER A 105 20.36 -11.67 11.17
C SER A 105 19.27 -12.69 11.49
N HIS A 106 19.68 -13.93 11.72
CA HIS A 106 18.74 -15.01 12.07
C HIS A 106 17.95 -14.69 13.35
N GLU A 107 18.59 -14.05 14.32
CA GLU A 107 17.93 -13.65 15.57
C GLU A 107 16.84 -12.59 15.35
N VAL A 108 17.03 -11.66 14.42
CA VAL A 108 15.97 -10.71 14.05
C VAL A 108 14.81 -11.44 13.37
N ILE A 109 15.11 -12.37 12.46
CA ILE A 109 14.09 -13.20 11.78
C ILE A 109 13.23 -13.95 12.82
N LYS A 110 13.85 -14.63 13.79
CA LYS A 110 13.11 -15.34 14.86
C LYS A 110 12.21 -14.42 15.69
N LYS A 111 12.70 -13.23 16.04
CA LYS A 111 11.91 -12.23 16.79
C LYS A 111 10.70 -11.75 15.99
N LEU A 112 10.88 -11.49 14.70
CA LEU A 112 9.78 -11.09 13.82
C LEU A 112 8.74 -12.20 13.70
N ILE A 113 9.17 -13.46 13.52
CA ILE A 113 8.25 -14.61 13.53
C ILE A 113 7.43 -14.65 14.82
N GLY A 114 8.08 -14.53 15.99
CA GLY A 114 7.40 -14.53 17.27
C GLY A 114 6.41 -13.38 17.45
N MET A 115 6.68 -12.21 16.85
CA MET A 115 5.75 -11.09 16.81
C MET A 115 4.54 -11.40 15.93
N PHE A 116 4.77 -11.89 14.70
CA PHE A 116 3.71 -12.17 13.73
C PHE A 116 2.80 -13.33 14.13
N GLU A 117 3.33 -14.33 14.85
CA GLU A 117 2.55 -15.46 15.37
C GLU A 117 1.84 -15.16 16.70
N ASN A 118 2.06 -13.99 17.30
CA ASN A 118 1.43 -13.64 18.56
C ASN A 118 -0.07 -13.37 18.35
N PRO A 119 -0.97 -13.98 19.13
CA PRO A 119 -2.42 -13.72 19.05
C PRO A 119 -2.79 -12.23 19.15
N PHE A 120 -2.04 -11.45 19.94
CA PHE A 120 -2.25 -10.00 20.02
C PHE A 120 -2.04 -9.31 18.67
N TRP A 121 -1.03 -9.74 17.89
CA TRP A 121 -0.76 -9.17 16.58
C TRP A 121 -1.84 -9.52 15.56
N GLU A 122 -2.37 -10.75 15.62
CA GLU A 122 -3.51 -11.15 14.78
C GLU A 122 -4.77 -10.32 15.09
N GLU A 123 -5.07 -10.12 16.37
CA GLU A 123 -6.18 -9.25 16.76
C GLU A 123 -5.96 -7.82 16.25
N TRP A 124 -4.76 -7.27 16.46
CA TRP A 124 -4.41 -5.92 16.00
C TRP A 124 -4.60 -5.79 14.47
N LYS A 125 -4.08 -6.73 13.67
CA LYS A 125 -4.25 -6.73 12.20
C LYS A 125 -5.72 -6.73 11.78
N GLN A 126 -6.57 -7.52 12.43
CA GLN A 126 -7.99 -7.61 12.08
C GLN A 126 -8.78 -6.37 12.53
N LYS A 127 -8.46 -5.81 13.70
CA LYS A 127 -9.23 -4.72 14.30
C LYS A 127 -8.82 -3.34 13.81
N MET A 128 -7.54 -3.11 13.51
CA MET A 128 -7.06 -1.77 13.16
C MET A 128 -7.73 -1.14 11.92
N PRO A 129 -8.02 -1.87 10.82
CA PRO A 129 -8.78 -1.30 9.71
C PRO A 129 -10.19 -0.86 10.11
N ILE A 130 -10.84 -1.61 11.00
CA ILE A 130 -12.18 -1.30 11.53
C ILE A 130 -12.11 -0.06 12.41
N ILE A 131 -11.19 -0.03 13.36
CA ILE A 131 -10.95 1.10 14.26
C ILE A 131 -10.64 2.36 13.46
N SER A 132 -9.79 2.26 12.43
CA SER A 132 -9.42 3.41 11.58
C SER A 132 -10.63 3.97 10.84
N ARG A 133 -11.50 3.09 10.33
CA ARG A 133 -12.76 3.50 9.67
C ARG A 133 -13.70 4.21 10.65
N GLU A 134 -13.91 3.64 11.83
CA GLU A 134 -14.80 4.20 12.85
C GLU A 134 -14.28 5.52 13.42
N ALA A 135 -12.99 5.60 13.71
CA ALA A 135 -12.34 6.85 14.12
C ALA A 135 -12.47 7.94 13.05
N GLY A 136 -12.38 7.57 11.77
CA GLY A 136 -12.63 8.48 10.65
C GLY A 136 -14.05 9.04 10.63
N LEU A 137 -15.06 8.20 10.92
CA LEU A 137 -16.46 8.63 11.02
C LEU A 137 -16.66 9.61 12.18
N ALA A 138 -16.10 9.30 13.35
CA ALA A 138 -16.16 10.20 14.51
C ALA A 138 -15.50 11.55 14.22
N GLY A 139 -14.37 11.56 13.52
CA GLY A 139 -13.70 12.80 13.08
C GLY A 139 -14.56 13.62 12.10
N ASN A 140 -15.23 12.94 11.16
CA ASN A 140 -16.16 13.60 10.23
C ASN A 140 -17.33 14.25 10.98
N GLU A 141 -17.96 13.52 11.90
CA GLU A 141 -19.06 14.01 12.72
C GLU A 141 -18.65 15.26 13.52
N TRP A 142 -17.53 15.17 14.25
CA TRP A 142 -16.97 16.31 14.97
C TRP A 142 -16.72 17.51 14.05
N SER A 143 -16.19 17.31 12.84
CA SER A 143 -15.95 18.40 11.89
C SER A 143 -17.24 19.08 11.43
N HIS A 144 -18.31 18.30 11.22
CA HIS A 144 -19.63 18.82 10.85
C HIS A 144 -20.27 19.61 11.99
N GLU A 145 -20.08 19.19 13.23
CA GLU A 145 -20.54 19.93 14.41
C GLU A 145 -19.75 21.22 14.62
N LEU A 146 -18.42 21.16 14.49
CA LEU A 146 -17.53 22.30 14.68
C LEU A 146 -17.91 23.46 13.75
N VAL A 147 -18.08 23.20 12.45
CA VAL A 147 -18.40 24.26 11.46
C VAL A 147 -19.79 24.87 11.66
N LYS A 148 -20.70 24.15 12.30
CA LYS A 148 -22.04 24.66 12.65
C LYS A 148 -22.05 25.42 13.98
N SER A 149 -21.04 25.26 14.82
CA SER A 149 -21.00 25.89 16.14
C SER A 149 -20.85 27.42 16.03
N ASP A 150 -21.64 28.15 16.83
CA ASP A 150 -21.58 29.60 16.84
C ASP A 150 -20.23 30.13 17.32
N ALA A 151 -19.58 29.44 18.27
CA ALA A 151 -18.27 29.81 18.75
C ALA A 151 -17.22 29.82 17.62
N PHE A 152 -17.20 28.75 16.80
CA PHE A 152 -16.28 28.67 15.67
C PHE A 152 -16.63 29.69 14.59
N ARG A 153 -17.91 29.83 14.24
CA ARG A 153 -18.38 30.83 13.26
C ARG A 153 -18.01 32.26 13.67
N ASN A 154 -18.22 32.62 14.94
CA ASN A 154 -17.86 33.94 15.46
C ASN A 154 -16.34 34.19 15.41
N GLN A 155 -15.51 33.17 15.66
CA GLN A 155 -14.06 33.29 15.51
C GLN A 155 -13.65 33.50 14.05
N VAL A 156 -14.30 32.79 13.11
CA VAL A 156 -14.08 32.98 11.68
C VAL A 156 -14.50 34.38 11.23
N ASP A 157 -15.68 34.85 11.65
CA ASP A 157 -16.20 36.18 11.32
C ASP A 157 -15.28 37.29 11.87
N ALA A 158 -14.78 37.13 13.10
CA ALA A 158 -13.79 38.05 13.68
C ALA A 158 -12.49 38.10 12.86
N LEU A 159 -12.03 36.96 12.32
CA LEU A 159 -10.87 36.92 11.43
C LEU A 159 -11.17 37.58 10.08
N ILE A 160 -12.34 37.33 9.49
CA ILE A 160 -12.79 37.97 8.24
C ILE A 160 -12.75 39.50 8.39
N GLY A 161 -13.31 40.01 9.48
CA GLY A 161 -13.30 41.45 9.79
C GLY A 161 -11.89 41.99 10.03
N LYS A 162 -11.09 41.32 10.86
CA LYS A 162 -9.72 41.74 11.19
C LYS A 162 -8.84 41.89 9.95
N TYR A 163 -8.96 40.98 8.99
CA TYR A 163 -8.18 41.01 7.75
C TYR A 163 -8.90 41.70 6.59
N LYS A 164 -10.08 42.29 6.81
CA LYS A 164 -10.88 43.00 5.79
C LYS A 164 -11.07 42.17 4.52
N LEU A 165 -11.31 40.86 4.68
CA LEU A 165 -11.30 39.92 3.55
C LEU A 165 -12.37 40.24 2.51
N GLU A 166 -13.52 40.77 2.92
CA GLU A 166 -14.58 41.22 2.00
C GLU A 166 -14.09 42.36 1.09
N THR A 167 -13.49 43.41 1.66
CA THR A 167 -12.94 44.55 0.92
C THR A 167 -11.82 44.12 -0.03
N LEU A 168 -10.94 43.22 0.42
CA LEU A 168 -9.83 42.72 -0.39
C LEU A 168 -10.31 41.86 -1.58
N ASN A 169 -11.51 41.27 -1.51
CA ASN A 169 -12.04 40.39 -2.56
C ASN A 169 -13.24 40.99 -3.32
N SER A 170 -13.67 42.22 -3.01
CA SER A 170 -14.82 42.89 -3.64
C SER A 170 -14.66 43.12 -5.16
N ASN A 171 -13.45 43.00 -5.71
CA ASN A 171 -13.15 43.20 -7.13
C ASN A 171 -13.01 41.89 -7.93
N LYS A 172 -13.39 40.74 -7.39
CA LYS A 172 -13.36 39.47 -8.13
C LYS A 172 -14.68 39.26 -8.89
N THR A 173 -14.61 39.26 -10.22
CA THR A 173 -15.69 38.80 -11.10
C THR A 173 -16.16 37.42 -10.67
N PRO A 174 -17.48 37.16 -10.55
CA PRO A 174 -17.96 35.83 -10.22
C PRO A 174 -17.46 34.80 -11.25
N PRO A 175 -17.16 33.55 -10.83
CA PRO A 175 -16.83 32.50 -11.79
C PRO A 175 -17.99 32.36 -12.79
N PRO A 176 -17.71 32.11 -14.08
CA PRO A 176 -18.76 31.93 -15.07
C PRO A 176 -19.71 30.82 -14.59
N ALA A 177 -21.01 31.12 -14.59
CA ALA A 177 -22.04 30.16 -14.23
C ALA A 177 -21.81 28.88 -15.05
N SER A 178 -21.66 27.75 -14.35
CA SER A 178 -21.65 26.44 -14.99
C SER A 178 -22.95 26.30 -15.78
N MET A 179 -22.82 26.20 -17.10
CA MET A 179 -23.93 25.82 -17.97
C MET A 179 -24.42 24.44 -17.54
N GLU A 180 -25.68 24.38 -17.12
CA GLU A 180 -26.47 23.14 -17.03
C GLU A 180 -26.56 22.46 -18.41
#